data_AF-A0A7X7F579-F1
#
_entry.id   AF-A0A7X7F579-F1
#
_cell.length_a   1.000
_cell.length_b   1.000
_cell.length_c   1.000
_cell.angle_alpha   90.00
_cell.angle_beta   90.00
_cell.angle_gamma   90.00
#
_symmetry.space_group_name_H-M   'P 1'
#
loop_
_entity.id
_entity.type
_entity.pdbx_description
1 polymer ?
#
loop_
_entity_poly.entity_id
_entity_poly.type
_entity_poly.pdbx_seq_one_letter_code
_entity_poly.pdbx_strand_id
1 'polypeptide(L)' 'MNADERGCRGLPPDDDIIDERMAVIMREKTEWERLEIAFGMWRFARDLMGRTIRAENPDWTEEAIQHEVASRMSHGAV' A
#
# COMPACT_ATOMS: atom_id res chain seq x y z
N MET A 1 -16.24 36.60 -28.66
CA MET A 1 -15.90 35.17 -28.89
C MET A 1 -14.57 34.92 -28.19
N ASN A 2 -14.60 34.48 -26.94
CA ASN A 2 -13.40 34.22 -26.13
C ASN A 2 -13.16 32.72 -26.04
N ALA A 3 -11.91 32.31 -26.22
CA ALA A 3 -11.46 30.93 -26.28
C ALA A 3 -11.27 30.33 -24.88
N ASP A 4 -12.31 30.40 -24.02
CA ASP A 4 -12.22 30.04 -22.60
C ASP A 4 -13.07 28.82 -22.18
N GLU A 5 -13.73 28.11 -23.10
CA GLU A 5 -14.68 27.04 -22.71
C GLU A 5 -14.29 25.63 -23.20
N ARG A 6 -13.00 25.37 -23.41
CA ARG A 6 -12.50 24.01 -23.66
C ARG A 6 -11.39 23.61 -22.69
N GLY A 7 -11.65 23.73 -21.40
CA GLY A 7 -10.86 23.10 -20.33
C GLY A 7 -11.39 21.71 -19.99
N CYS A 8 -10.80 20.68 -20.58
CA CYS A 8 -10.77 19.26 -20.18
C CYS A 8 -11.98 18.70 -19.41
N ARG A 9 -12.97 18.21 -20.16
CA ARG A 9 -13.89 17.18 -19.65
C ARG A 9 -13.16 15.83 -19.67
N GLY A 10 -12.71 15.34 -18.52
CA GLY A 10 -12.44 13.90 -18.30
C GLY A 10 -11.01 13.49 -17.94
N LEU A 11 -10.73 13.43 -16.63
CA LEU A 11 -10.05 12.35 -15.87
C LEU A 11 -10.17 12.76 -14.39
N PRO A 12 -10.48 11.83 -13.45
CA PRO A 12 -10.44 12.16 -12.03
C PRO A 12 -9.03 12.65 -11.66
N PRO A 13 -8.89 13.57 -10.69
CA PRO A 13 -7.59 14.06 -10.27
C PRO A 13 -6.67 12.88 -9.99
N ASP A 14 -5.47 12.90 -10.58
CA ASP A 14 -4.48 11.84 -10.53
C ASP A 14 -4.38 11.27 -9.10
N ASP A 15 -4.68 9.98 -8.92
CA ASP A 15 -4.70 9.31 -7.60
C ASP A 15 -3.33 9.39 -6.86
N ASP A 16 -2.28 9.81 -7.57
CA ASP A 16 -0.92 10.06 -7.06
C ASP A 16 -0.72 11.46 -6.44
N ILE A 17 -1.74 12.33 -6.46
CA ILE A 17 -1.67 13.63 -5.77
C ILE A 17 -2.08 13.45 -4.30
N ILE A 18 -1.12 13.60 -3.39
CA ILE A 18 -1.40 13.64 -1.96
C ILE A 18 -2.22 14.90 -1.63
N ASP A 19 -3.42 14.73 -1.05
CA ASP A 19 -4.21 15.86 -0.54
C ASP A 19 -3.41 16.59 0.54
N GLU A 20 -3.13 17.88 0.33
CA GLU A 20 -2.31 18.68 1.24
C GLU A 20 -2.86 18.72 2.66
N ARG A 21 -4.19 18.64 2.85
CA ARG A 21 -4.79 18.57 4.19
C ARG A 21 -4.40 17.26 4.88
N MET A 22 -4.38 16.15 4.14
CA MET A 22 -3.91 14.87 4.67
C MET A 22 -2.41 14.89 4.95
N ALA A 23 -1.62 15.57 4.11
CA ALA A 23 -0.18 15.76 4.36
C ALA A 23 0.08 16.51 5.66
N VAL A 24 -0.67 17.58 5.95
CA VAL A 24 -0.58 18.32 7.23
C VAL A 24 -0.90 17.40 8.41
N ILE A 25 -1.99 16.64 8.35
CA ILE A 25 -2.37 15.70 9.43
C ILE A 25 -1.26 14.66 9.67
N MET A 26 -0.66 14.12 8.61
CA MET A 26 0.43 13.14 8.73
C MET A 26 1.72 13.76 9.28
N ARG A 27 1.99 15.04 8.97
CA ARG A 27 3.13 15.78 9.52
C ARG A 27 2.99 16.01 11.03
N GLU A 28 1.77 16.17 11.54
CA GLU A 28 1.50 16.37 12.97
C GLU A 28 1.64 15.09 13.82
N LYS A 29 1.72 13.91 13.20
CA LYS A 29 1.91 12.64 13.91
C LYS A 29 3.23 12.60 14.67
N THR A 30 3.15 12.12 15.90
CA THR A 30 4.33 11.79 16.72
C THR A 30 5.13 10.66 16.09
N GLU A 31 6.40 10.53 16.48
CA GLU A 31 7.26 9.44 16.01
C GLU A 31 6.65 8.06 16.33
N TRP A 32 6.03 7.93 17.51
CA TRP A 32 5.39 6.69 17.92
C TRP A 32 4.18 6.34 17.05
N GLU A 33 3.30 7.30 16.77
CA GLU A 33 2.14 7.06 15.90
C GLU A 33 2.56 6.69 14.47
N ARG A 34 3.64 7.30 13.96
CA ARG A 34 4.18 6.94 12.63
C ARG A 34 4.69 5.50 12.59
N LEU A 35 5.39 5.08 13.65
CA LEU A 35 5.83 3.69 13.78
C LEU A 35 4.65 2.73 13.91
N GLU A 36 3.64 3.08 14.70
CA GLU A 36 2.43 2.26 14.84
C GLU A 36 1.72 2.06 13.49
N ILE A 37 1.59 3.12 12.69
CA ILE A 37 1.06 3.05 11.33
C ILE A 37 1.92 2.12 10.46
N ALA A 38 3.24 2.30 10.46
CA ALA A 38 4.15 1.49 9.66
C ALA A 38 4.09 -0.01 10.04
N PHE A 39 4.09 -0.33 11.34
CA PHE A 39 3.95 -1.71 11.82
C PHE A 39 2.58 -2.29 11.50
N GLY A 40 1.52 -1.47 11.58
CA GLY A 40 0.18 -1.85 11.16
C GLY A 40 0.12 -2.23 9.68
N MET A 41 0.68 -1.39 8.81
CA MET A 41 0.79 -1.63 7.37
C MET A 41 1.60 -2.90 7.07
N TRP A 42 2.73 -3.10 7.76
CA TRP A 42 3.57 -4.28 7.60
C TRP A 42 2.82 -5.58 7.94
N ARG A 43 2.14 -5.62 9.10
CA ARG A 43 1.34 -6.78 9.51
C ARG A 43 0.21 -7.06 8.54
N PHE A 44 -0.49 -6.02 8.10
CA PHE A 44 -1.55 -6.16 7.11
C PHE A 44 -1.03 -6.73 5.78
N ALA A 45 0.07 -6.20 5.26
CA ALA A 45 0.68 -6.68 4.02
C ALA A 45 1.11 -8.15 4.13
N ARG A 46 1.73 -8.53 5.24
CA ARG A 46 2.13 -9.92 5.51
C ARG A 46 0.92 -10.86 5.50
N ASP A 47 -0.15 -10.49 6.20
CA ASP A 47 -1.37 -11.31 6.29
C ASP A 47 -2.07 -11.43 4.94
N LEU A 48 -2.17 -10.32 4.19
CA LEU A 48 -2.76 -10.29 2.86
C LEU A 48 -1.97 -11.20 1.92
N MET A 49 -0.65 -11.08 1.87
CA MET A 49 0.18 -11.94 1.03
C MET A 49 0.08 -13.42 1.41
N GLY A 50 0.12 -13.73 2.71
CA GLY A 50 -0.03 -15.12 3.17
C GLY A 50 -1.38 -15.73 2.77
N ARG A 51 -2.46 -14.94 2.78
CA ARG A 51 -3.77 -15.39 2.28
C ARG A 51 -3.78 -15.59 0.77
N THR A 52 -3.25 -14.65 0.02
CA THR A 52 -3.18 -14.73 -1.45
C THR A 52 -2.35 -15.92 -1.91
N ILE A 53 -1.13 -16.08 -1.38
CA ILE A 53 -0.24 -17.20 -1.73
C ILE A 53 -0.88 -18.55 -1.41
N ARG A 54 -1.52 -18.68 -0.24
CA ARG A 54 -2.25 -19.91 0.14
C ARG A 54 -3.41 -20.19 -0.81
N ALA A 55 -4.15 -19.17 -1.23
CA ALA A 55 -5.27 -19.34 -2.15
C ALA A 55 -4.81 -19.76 -3.56
N GLU A 56 -3.66 -19.24 -4.02
CA GLU A 56 -3.07 -19.56 -5.32
C GLU A 56 -2.33 -20.90 -5.33
N ASN A 57 -1.86 -21.38 -4.18
CA ASN A 57 -1.02 -22.57 -4.05
C ASN A 57 -1.57 -23.53 -2.97
N PRO A 58 -2.71 -24.19 -3.21
CA PRO A 58 -3.39 -25.01 -2.19
C PRO A 58 -2.59 -26.24 -1.75
N ASP A 59 -1.68 -26.73 -2.58
CA ASP A 59 -0.86 -27.92 -2.30
C ASP A 59 0.44 -27.60 -1.54
N TRP A 60 0.75 -26.31 -1.33
CA TRP A 60 1.97 -25.91 -0.64
C TRP A 60 1.85 -26.13 0.87
N THR A 61 2.98 -26.50 1.49
CA THR A 61 3.04 -26.58 2.95
C THR A 61 3.06 -25.18 3.55
N GLU A 62 2.69 -25.06 4.83
CA GLU A 62 2.71 -23.77 5.53
C GLU A 62 4.13 -23.18 5.58
N GLU A 63 5.16 -24.02 5.67
CA GLU A 63 6.56 -23.58 5.64
C GLU A 63 6.92 -22.93 4.30
N ALA A 64 6.50 -23.54 3.18
CA ALA A 64 6.72 -22.98 1.86
C ALA A 64 6.00 -21.64 1.68
N ILE A 65 4.76 -21.53 2.20
CA ILE A 65 4.00 -20.28 2.19
C ILE A 65 4.71 -19.20 3.01
N GLN A 66 5.16 -19.51 4.24
CA GLN A 66 5.84 -18.54 5.10
C GLN A 66 7.17 -18.08 4.50
N HIS A 67 7.93 -18.98 3.87
CA HIS A 67 9.17 -18.64 3.17
C HIS A 67 8.91 -17.66 2.02
N GLU A 68 7.91 -17.94 1.18
CA GLU A 68 7.55 -17.06 0.07
C GLU A 68 7.05 -15.69 0.57
N VAL A 69 6.24 -15.65 1.63
CA VAL A 69 5.81 -14.39 2.25
C VAL A 69 7.02 -13.59 2.75
N ALA A 70 7.98 -14.23 3.43
CA ALA A 70 9.18 -13.58 3.92
C ALA A 70 10.05 -13.05 2.77
N SER A 71 10.21 -13.83 1.70
CA SER A 71 10.95 -13.42 0.51
C SER A 71 10.28 -12.20 -0.14
N ARG A 72 8.95 -12.20 -0.33
CA ARG A 72 8.24 -11.04 -0.91
C ARG A 72 8.27 -9.79 -0.02
N MET A 73 8.05 -9.94 1.29
CA MET A 73 8.11 -8.82 2.25
C MET A 73 9.51 -8.17 2.30
N SER A 74 10.56 -8.95 2.04
CA SER A 74 11.95 -8.51 2.04
C SER A 74 12.49 -8.15 0.65
N HIS A 75 11.65 -8.11 -0.38
CA HIS A 75 12.05 -7.90 -1.78
C HIS A 75 13.11 -8.91 -2.28
N GLY A 76 13.03 -10.16 -1.82
CA GLY A 76 13.90 -11.26 -2.22
C GLY A 76 15.24 -11.30 -1.46
N ALA A 77 15.37 -10.57 -0.35
CA ALA A 77 16.60 -10.57 0.46
C ALA A 77 16.74 -11.82 1.36
N VAL A 78 15.65 -12.58 1.53
CA VAL A 78 15.58 -13.84 2.28
C VAL A 78 15.30 -14.99 1.33
#